data_AF-A0A3G1KKL1-F1
#
_entry.id   AF-A0A3G1KKL1-F1
#
_cell.length_a   1.000
_cell.length_b   1.000
_cell.length_c   1.000
_cell.angle_alpha   90.00
_cell.angle_beta   90.00
_cell.angle_gamma   90.00
#
_symmetry.space_group_name_H-M   'P 1'
#
loop_
_entity.id
_entity.type
_entity.pdbx_description
1 polymer ?
#
loop_
_entity_poly.entity_id
_entity_poly.type
_entity_poly.pdbx_seq_one_letter_code
_entity_poly.pdbx_strand_id
1 'polypeptide(L)'
;DYKLTYYTPEYQTKDTDILAAFRVTPQPGVPAEEAGAAVAAESSTGTWTTVWTDGLTSLDRYKGRCYNIEPVAGEENQYICYVAYPLDLFEEGSVTNMFTSIVGNVFGFKALRALRLEDLRIPTAYIKTFQGPPHGIQVERDKLNKYGRPLLGCTIKPKLGLSAKNYGRAVYECLRGGLDFTKDDENVNSQPFMRWRDRFLFCAEALYKAQNETGEI
;
A
#
# COMPACT_ATOMS: atom_id res chain seq x y z
N ASP A 1 8.69 27.65 -12.80
CA ASP A 1 9.71 26.95 -12.01
C ASP A 1 9.05 26.51 -10.71
N TYR A 2 8.83 25.21 -10.54
CA TYR A 2 8.08 24.69 -9.38
C TYR A 2 8.82 25.00 -8.08
N LYS A 3 10.15 25.01 -8.11
CA LYS A 3 11.05 25.29 -7.00
C LYS A 3 10.67 26.55 -6.22
N LEU A 4 10.28 27.62 -6.90
CA LEU A 4 9.95 28.89 -6.25
C LEU A 4 8.76 28.81 -5.29
N THR A 5 7.85 27.86 -5.51
CA THR A 5 6.59 27.76 -4.77
C THR A 5 6.51 26.51 -3.89
N TYR A 6 7.05 25.40 -4.39
CA TYR A 6 6.86 24.06 -3.83
C TYR A 6 8.12 23.46 -3.18
N TYR A 7 9.29 24.11 -3.31
CA TYR A 7 10.48 23.79 -2.50
C TYR A 7 10.58 24.79 -1.34
N THR A 8 10.32 24.32 -0.12
CA THR A 8 10.25 25.13 1.10
C THR A 8 11.11 24.46 2.19
N PRO A 9 12.45 24.55 2.09
CA PRO A 9 13.38 23.85 2.99
C PRO A 9 13.26 24.27 4.47
N GLU A 10 12.69 25.44 4.73
CA GLU A 10 12.42 25.98 6.07
C GLU A 10 11.11 25.48 6.67
N TYR A 11 10.30 24.72 5.92
CA TYR A 11 8.99 24.28 6.40
C TYR A 11 9.13 23.29 7.55
N GLN A 12 8.50 23.64 8.69
CA GLN A 12 8.33 22.74 9.80
C GLN A 12 7.07 21.90 9.59
N THR A 13 7.25 20.59 9.43
CA THR A 13 6.15 19.64 9.27
C THR A 13 5.22 19.69 10.47
N LYS A 14 3.91 19.60 10.23
CA LYS A 14 2.90 19.48 11.28
C LYS A 14 2.67 18.01 11.63
N ASP A 15 2.19 17.75 12.84
CA ASP A 15 1.80 16.40 13.26
C ASP A 15 0.66 15.81 12.41
N THR A 16 -0.12 16.68 11.78
CA THR A 16 -1.25 16.33 10.92
C THR A 16 -0.87 16.11 9.46
N ASP A 17 0.36 16.40 9.04
CA ASP A 17 0.74 16.25 7.63
C ASP A 17 0.96 14.77 7.28
N ILE A 18 0.50 14.36 6.10
CA ILE A 18 1.03 13.14 5.47
C ILE A 18 2.42 13.48 4.94
N LEU A 19 3.43 12.68 5.28
CA LEU A 19 4.79 12.87 4.77
C LEU A 19 5.15 11.73 3.83
N ALA A 20 5.77 12.03 2.70
CA ALA A 20 6.25 11.06 1.74
C ALA A 20 7.76 11.20 1.53
N ALA A 21 8.46 10.06 1.51
CA ALA A 21 9.85 9.99 1.09
C ALA A 21 9.90 9.43 -0.34
N PHE A 22 10.30 10.26 -1.30
CA PHE A 22 10.49 9.82 -2.68
C PHE A 22 11.97 9.66 -3.00
N ARG A 23 12.37 8.48 -3.49
CA ARG A 23 13.64 8.32 -4.19
C ARG A 23 13.48 8.85 -5.61
N VAL A 24 14.13 9.97 -5.89
CA VAL A 24 14.04 10.71 -7.15
C VAL A 24 15.35 10.58 -7.92
N THR A 25 15.27 10.21 -9.20
CA THR A 25 16.37 10.29 -10.16
C THR A 25 16.02 11.33 -11.23
N PRO A 26 16.54 12.56 -11.15
CA PRO A 26 16.26 13.58 -12.16
C PRO A 26 16.88 13.24 -13.53
N GLN A 27 16.35 13.83 -14.61
CA GLN A 27 17.06 13.87 -15.89
C GLN A 27 18.35 14.71 -15.78
N PRO A 28 19.38 14.44 -16.61
CA PRO A 28 20.56 15.28 -16.68
C PRO A 28 20.19 16.75 -16.92
N GLY A 29 20.75 17.65 -16.11
CA GLY A 29 20.47 19.09 -16.18
C GLY A 29 19.23 19.55 -15.41
N VAL A 30 18.43 18.64 -14.83
CA VAL A 30 17.32 19.00 -13.92
C VAL A 30 17.84 19.04 -12.48
N PRO A 31 17.81 20.20 -11.79
CA PRO A 31 18.21 20.29 -10.38
C PRO A 31 17.34 19.42 -9.47
N ALA A 32 17.92 18.89 -8.39
CA ALA A 32 17.19 18.06 -7.44
C ALA A 32 16.03 18.82 -6.77
N GLU A 33 16.23 20.12 -6.49
CA GLU A 33 15.19 20.98 -5.90
C GLU A 33 14.01 21.16 -6.85
N GLU A 34 14.25 21.32 -8.15
CA GLU A 34 13.17 21.43 -9.14
C GLU A 34 12.46 20.08 -9.33
N ALA A 35 13.20 18.97 -9.33
CA ALA A 35 12.61 17.64 -9.39
C ALA A 35 11.73 17.34 -8.16
N GLY A 36 12.20 17.64 -6.95
CA GLY A 36 11.44 17.50 -5.71
C GLY A 36 10.21 18.41 -5.66
N ALA A 37 10.36 19.66 -6.10
CA ALA A 37 9.26 20.62 -6.18
C ALA A 37 8.20 20.20 -7.21
N ALA A 38 8.60 19.69 -8.38
CA ALA A 38 7.67 19.19 -9.39
C ALA A 38 6.85 18.00 -8.88
N VAL A 39 7.49 17.06 -8.16
CA VAL A 39 6.78 15.97 -7.49
C VAL A 39 5.78 16.54 -6.49
N ALA A 40 6.19 17.46 -5.61
CA ALA A 40 5.29 18.06 -4.61
C ALA A 40 4.12 18.83 -5.23
N ALA A 41 4.35 19.55 -6.32
CA ALA A 41 3.35 20.34 -7.01
C ALA A 41 2.27 19.46 -7.65
N GLU A 42 2.67 18.51 -8.48
CA GLU A 42 1.77 17.72 -9.34
C GLU A 42 1.15 16.51 -8.63
N SER A 43 1.49 16.33 -7.35
CA SER A 43 0.79 15.44 -6.40
C SER A 43 -0.05 16.22 -5.36
N SER A 44 -0.20 17.54 -5.52
CA SER A 44 -1.06 18.37 -4.67
C SER A 44 -1.94 19.32 -5.50
N THR A 45 -1.44 20.51 -5.85
CA THR A 45 -2.24 21.61 -6.42
C THR A 45 -1.67 22.23 -7.68
N GLY A 46 -0.44 21.89 -8.07
CA GLY A 46 0.27 22.56 -9.16
C GLY A 46 -0.03 21.97 -10.53
N THR A 47 0.27 22.76 -11.56
CA THR A 47 0.34 22.34 -12.96
C THR A 47 1.51 23.04 -13.66
N TRP A 48 1.75 22.76 -14.94
CA TRP A 48 2.91 23.20 -15.73
C TRP A 48 3.02 24.71 -16.00
N THR A 49 1.97 25.49 -15.71
CA THR A 49 1.95 26.95 -15.86
C THR A 49 1.16 27.61 -14.74
N THR A 50 1.44 28.88 -14.45
CA THR A 50 0.71 29.66 -13.45
C THR A 50 -0.76 29.83 -13.86
N VAL A 51 -1.67 29.64 -12.90
CA VAL A 51 -3.10 29.81 -13.10
C VAL A 51 -3.64 30.86 -12.14
N TRP A 52 -4.41 31.83 -12.65
CA TRP A 52 -4.96 32.92 -11.83
C TRP A 52 -5.94 32.43 -10.75
N THR A 53 -6.51 31.25 -10.94
CA THR A 53 -7.43 30.60 -10.00
C THR A 53 -6.76 30.22 -8.68
N ASP A 54 -5.42 30.17 -8.61
CA ASP A 54 -4.70 30.05 -7.34
C ASP A 54 -5.06 31.18 -6.37
N GLY A 55 -5.38 32.38 -6.89
CA GLY A 55 -5.82 33.54 -6.09
C GLY A 55 -7.23 33.42 -5.52
N LEU A 56 -8.00 32.39 -5.90
CA LEU A 56 -9.33 32.12 -5.35
C LEU A 56 -9.29 31.19 -4.13
N THR A 57 -8.13 30.64 -3.80
CA THR A 57 -7.91 29.73 -2.67
C THR A 57 -6.69 30.14 -1.87
N SER A 58 -6.42 29.47 -0.74
CA SER A 58 -5.19 29.65 0.01
C SER A 58 -4.18 28.58 -0.41
N LEU A 59 -3.38 28.88 -1.44
CA LEU A 59 -2.32 27.98 -1.89
C LEU A 59 -1.37 27.60 -0.74
N ASP A 60 -1.06 28.55 0.14
CA ASP A 60 -0.21 28.29 1.31
C ASP A 60 -0.84 27.33 2.33
N ARG A 61 -2.16 27.11 2.31
CA ARG A 61 -2.80 26.05 3.09
C ARG A 61 -2.67 24.70 2.38
N TYR A 62 -2.95 24.64 1.08
CA TYR A 62 -3.19 23.40 0.35
C TYR A 62 -1.99 22.84 -0.41
N LYS A 63 -0.95 23.63 -0.70
CA LYS A 63 0.21 23.14 -1.45
C LYS A 63 0.93 22.01 -0.71
N GLY A 64 1.30 20.98 -1.45
CA GLY A 64 2.36 20.06 -1.05
C GLY A 64 3.70 20.80 -0.97
N ARG A 65 4.61 20.34 -0.13
CA ARG A 65 5.88 21.03 0.14
C ARG A 65 7.03 20.06 0.13
N CYS A 66 7.95 20.18 -0.83
CA CYS A 66 9.25 19.53 -0.74
C CYS A 66 10.09 20.30 0.27
N TYR A 67 10.26 19.74 1.47
CA TYR A 67 10.85 20.45 2.61
C TYR A 67 12.26 19.96 2.95
N ASN A 68 12.69 18.83 2.41
CA ASN A 68 14.05 18.34 2.58
C ASN A 68 14.47 17.48 1.38
N ILE A 69 15.75 17.52 1.03
CA ILE A 69 16.35 16.75 -0.06
C ILE A 69 17.72 16.27 0.41
N GLU A 70 17.93 14.95 0.36
CA GLU A 70 19.18 14.33 0.77
C GLU A 70 19.74 13.46 -0.35
N PRO A 71 21.04 13.52 -0.66
CA PRO A 71 21.65 12.61 -1.63
C PRO A 71 21.60 11.17 -1.12
N VAL A 72 21.34 10.22 -2.01
CA VAL A 72 21.40 8.80 -1.66
C VAL A 72 22.87 8.36 -1.63
N ALA A 73 23.31 7.85 -0.47
CA ALA A 73 24.67 7.33 -0.32
C ALA A 73 24.98 6.20 -1.32
N GLY A 74 26.09 6.33 -2.04
CA GLY A 74 26.56 5.32 -3.00
C GLY A 74 25.91 5.37 -4.38
N GLU A 75 24.94 6.24 -4.61
CA GLU A 75 24.27 6.41 -5.91
C GLU A 75 24.64 7.75 -6.55
N GLU A 76 24.88 7.74 -7.86
CA GLU A 76 25.11 8.98 -8.62
C GLU A 76 23.77 9.58 -9.05
N ASN A 77 23.54 10.86 -8.73
CA ASN A 77 22.35 11.62 -9.13
C ASN A 77 21.01 11.01 -8.66
N GLN A 78 20.98 10.41 -7.47
CA GLN A 78 19.76 10.02 -6.76
C GLN A 78 19.60 10.77 -5.45
N TYR A 79 18.35 11.11 -5.12
CA TYR A 79 18.02 11.88 -3.93
C TYR A 79 16.80 11.29 -3.24
N ILE A 80 16.71 11.44 -1.92
CA ILE A 80 15.45 11.31 -1.18
C ILE A 80 14.86 12.72 -1.06
N CYS A 81 13.75 12.95 -1.74
CA CYS A 81 12.96 14.18 -1.62
C CYS A 81 11.80 13.93 -0.65
N TYR A 82 11.77 14.67 0.44
CA TYR A 82 10.73 14.60 1.44
C TYR A 82 9.63 15.63 1.13
N VAL A 83 8.39 15.14 1.01
CA VAL A 83 7.23 15.96 0.68
C VAL A 83 6.21 15.91 1.81
N ALA A 84 5.73 17.07 2.27
CA ALA A 84 4.66 17.20 3.25
C ALA A 84 3.35 17.62 2.57
N TYR A 85 2.27 16.90 2.87
CA TYR A 85 0.93 17.15 2.36
C TYR A 85 -0.02 17.52 3.51
N PRO A 86 -0.72 18.65 3.40
CA PRO A 86 -1.77 19.01 4.35
C PRO A 86 -2.86 17.93 4.44
N LEU A 87 -3.34 17.66 5.66
CA LEU A 87 -4.40 16.67 5.93
C LEU A 87 -5.65 16.88 5.06
N ASP A 88 -6.06 18.13 4.90
CA ASP A 88 -7.29 18.54 4.21
C ASP A 88 -7.32 18.20 2.71
N LEU A 89 -6.21 17.72 2.13
CA LEU A 89 -6.17 17.25 0.75
C LEU A 89 -6.81 15.87 0.56
N PHE A 90 -7.02 15.12 1.65
CA PHE A 90 -7.33 13.70 1.60
C PHE A 90 -8.74 13.40 2.11
N GLU A 91 -9.48 12.63 1.31
CA GLU A 91 -10.79 12.11 1.67
C GLU A 91 -10.68 11.09 2.82
N GLU A 92 -11.48 11.28 3.87
CA GLU A 92 -11.49 10.42 5.04
C GLU A 92 -11.79 8.95 4.70
N GLY A 93 -10.91 8.03 5.11
CA GLY A 93 -11.12 6.60 4.94
C GLY A 93 -10.84 6.07 3.52
N SER A 94 -10.25 6.89 2.64
CA SER A 94 -10.02 6.56 1.24
C SER A 94 -8.53 6.34 0.93
N VAL A 95 -8.06 5.08 0.94
CA VAL A 95 -6.72 4.73 0.43
C VAL A 95 -6.60 5.10 -1.04
N THR A 96 -7.71 4.94 -1.79
CA THR A 96 -7.80 5.29 -3.20
C THR A 96 -7.48 6.76 -3.42
N ASN A 97 -8.17 7.69 -2.75
CA ASN A 97 -7.94 9.12 -2.90
C ASN A 97 -6.50 9.51 -2.54
N MET A 98 -5.97 8.98 -1.42
CA MET A 98 -4.58 9.22 -1.02
C MET A 98 -3.57 8.81 -2.11
N PHE A 99 -3.74 7.64 -2.71
CA PHE A 99 -2.85 7.18 -3.78
C PHE A 99 -3.09 7.88 -5.11
N THR A 100 -4.33 8.31 -5.41
CA THR A 100 -4.60 9.16 -6.58
C THR A 100 -3.78 10.44 -6.52
N SER A 101 -3.65 11.08 -5.35
CA SER A 101 -2.83 12.28 -5.20
C SER A 101 -1.33 11.95 -5.21
N ILE A 102 -0.86 11.10 -4.31
CA ILE A 102 0.58 10.91 -4.04
C ILE A 102 1.30 10.18 -5.18
N VAL A 103 0.64 9.21 -5.83
CA VAL A 103 1.26 8.36 -6.85
C VAL A 103 0.54 8.36 -8.20
N GLY A 104 -0.43 9.26 -8.41
CA GLY A 104 -1.25 9.29 -9.63
C GLY A 104 -0.46 9.59 -10.89
N ASN A 105 0.09 10.81 -11.01
CA ASN A 105 0.72 11.28 -12.24
C ASN A 105 2.25 11.37 -12.17
N VAL A 106 2.81 11.60 -10.97
CA VAL A 106 4.21 12.04 -10.78
C VAL A 106 5.26 11.05 -11.28
N PHE A 107 4.93 9.76 -11.38
CA PHE A 107 5.83 8.70 -11.86
C PHE A 107 6.05 8.76 -13.39
N GLY A 108 5.19 9.45 -14.14
CA GLY A 108 5.29 9.61 -15.58
C GLY A 108 5.99 10.89 -16.04
N PHE A 109 6.55 11.69 -15.13
CA PHE A 109 7.12 13.00 -15.45
C PHE A 109 8.37 12.88 -16.30
N LYS A 110 8.37 13.51 -17.48
CA LYS A 110 9.51 13.47 -18.42
C LYS A 110 10.81 14.04 -17.85
N ALA A 111 10.70 14.97 -16.89
CA ALA A 111 11.84 15.56 -16.18
C ALA A 111 12.52 14.59 -15.19
N LEU A 112 11.91 13.43 -14.93
CA LEU A 112 12.43 12.39 -14.06
C LEU A 112 12.82 11.16 -14.89
N ARG A 113 13.95 10.54 -14.57
CA ARG A 113 14.36 9.24 -15.12
C ARG A 113 13.72 8.08 -14.38
N ALA A 114 13.60 8.23 -13.06
CA ALA A 114 12.97 7.24 -12.19
C ALA A 114 12.42 7.96 -10.95
N LEU A 115 11.34 7.39 -10.41
CA LEU A 115 10.72 7.81 -9.16
C LEU A 115 10.27 6.57 -8.40
N ARG A 116 10.51 6.54 -7.09
CA ARG A 116 9.99 5.52 -6.19
C ARG A 116 9.49 6.18 -4.90
N LEU A 117 8.26 5.85 -4.51
CA LEU A 117 7.78 6.15 -3.16
C LEU A 117 8.38 5.11 -2.20
N GLU A 118 9.23 5.56 -1.28
CA GLU A 118 9.91 4.68 -0.30
C GLU A 118 9.09 4.50 0.97
N ASP A 119 8.51 5.57 1.49
CA ASP A 119 7.77 5.52 2.75
C ASP A 119 6.70 6.63 2.84
N LEU A 120 5.69 6.39 3.70
CA LEU A 120 4.66 7.34 4.07
C LEU A 120 4.49 7.41 5.60
N ARG A 121 4.66 8.60 6.17
CA ARG A 121 4.17 8.90 7.52
C ARG A 121 2.70 9.26 7.43
N ILE A 122 1.83 8.38 7.92
CA ILE A 122 0.40 8.64 8.03
C ILE A 122 0.08 9.21 9.42
N PRO A 123 -0.51 10.41 9.54
CA PRO A 123 -0.79 11.06 10.81
C PRO A 123 -1.97 10.39 11.52
N THR A 124 -1.98 10.41 12.86
CA THR A 124 -3.05 9.81 13.67
C THR A 124 -4.43 10.34 13.30
N ALA A 125 -4.54 11.64 12.97
CA ALA A 125 -5.79 12.26 12.54
C ALA A 125 -6.40 11.57 11.30
N TYR A 126 -5.57 11.15 10.34
CA TYR A 126 -6.03 10.40 9.17
C TYR A 126 -6.22 8.91 9.48
N ILE A 127 -5.31 8.27 10.22
CA ILE A 127 -5.44 6.85 10.59
C ILE A 127 -6.79 6.56 11.26
N LYS A 128 -7.27 7.47 12.11
CA LYS A 128 -8.53 7.31 12.86
C LYS A 128 -9.79 7.35 11.99
N THR A 129 -9.69 7.73 10.71
CA THR A 129 -10.81 7.66 9.77
C THR A 129 -10.96 6.28 9.12
N PHE A 130 -10.04 5.36 9.35
CA PHE A 130 -10.07 4.01 8.80
C PHE A 130 -10.50 2.97 9.84
N GLN A 131 -11.17 1.92 9.38
CA GLN A 131 -11.51 0.77 10.22
C GLN A 131 -10.25 0.01 10.69
N GLY A 132 -9.27 -0.14 9.80
CA GLY A 132 -8.11 -1.02 10.02
C GLY A 132 -8.46 -2.52 9.92
N PRO A 133 -7.63 -3.41 10.49
CA PRO A 133 -7.85 -4.85 10.47
C PRO A 133 -9.20 -5.24 11.12
N PRO A 134 -10.04 -6.08 10.48
CA PRO A 134 -11.33 -6.49 11.07
C PRO A 134 -11.26 -7.21 12.42
N HIS A 135 -10.12 -7.86 12.71
CA HIS A 135 -9.89 -8.58 13.97
C HIS A 135 -8.55 -8.22 14.60
N GLY A 136 -7.48 -8.21 13.79
CA GLY A 136 -6.12 -8.02 14.28
C GLY A 136 -5.53 -9.28 14.94
N ILE A 137 -4.24 -9.23 15.25
CA ILE A 137 -3.43 -10.39 15.64
C ILE A 137 -3.97 -11.05 16.92
N GLN A 138 -4.32 -10.25 17.92
CA GLN A 138 -4.76 -10.74 19.23
C GLN A 138 -6.08 -11.50 19.09
N VAL A 139 -7.09 -10.88 18.48
CA VAL A 139 -8.42 -11.50 18.29
C VAL A 139 -8.34 -12.71 17.35
N GLU A 140 -7.49 -12.67 16.33
CA GLU A 140 -7.25 -13.84 15.47
C GLU A 140 -6.69 -15.02 16.28
N ARG A 141 -5.70 -14.80 17.14
CA ARG A 141 -5.15 -15.83 18.03
C ARG A 141 -6.18 -16.34 19.04
N ASP A 142 -6.99 -15.44 19.60
CA ASP A 142 -8.05 -15.80 20.55
C ASP A 142 -9.12 -16.68 19.90
N LYS A 143 -9.53 -16.34 18.67
CA LYS A 143 -10.51 -17.13 17.90
C LYS A 143 -10.01 -18.52 17.53
N LEU A 144 -8.71 -18.65 17.27
CA LEU A 144 -8.08 -19.92 16.89
C LEU A 144 -7.58 -20.72 18.10
N ASN A 145 -7.54 -20.11 19.28
CA ASN A 145 -6.94 -20.67 20.50
C ASN A 145 -5.49 -21.16 20.32
N LYS A 146 -4.67 -20.37 19.59
CA LYS A 146 -3.28 -20.73 19.23
C LYS A 146 -2.27 -19.65 19.62
N TYR A 147 -1.37 -19.98 20.55
CA TYR A 147 -0.41 -19.03 21.15
C TYR A 147 1.01 -19.61 21.19
N GLY A 148 2.00 -18.73 21.41
CA GLY A 148 3.39 -19.14 21.66
C GLY A 148 4.15 -19.66 20.43
N ARG A 149 3.51 -19.78 19.27
CA ARG A 149 4.13 -20.18 18.00
C ARG A 149 3.59 -19.40 16.80
N PRO A 150 4.33 -19.35 15.68
CA PRO A 150 3.79 -18.98 14.38
C PRO A 150 2.64 -19.90 13.96
N LEU A 151 1.72 -19.36 13.16
CA LEU A 151 0.70 -20.16 12.48
C LEU A 151 1.32 -20.78 11.23
N LEU A 152 0.99 -22.04 10.95
CA LEU A 152 1.50 -22.81 9.81
C LEU A 152 0.43 -22.90 8.72
N GLY A 153 0.79 -22.56 7.49
CA GLY A 153 -0.12 -22.52 6.35
C GLY A 153 0.46 -23.17 5.10
N CYS A 154 -0.41 -23.66 4.21
CA CYS A 154 -0.02 -24.24 2.91
C CYS A 154 -0.94 -23.80 1.77
N THR A 155 -0.36 -23.44 0.62
CA THR A 155 -1.10 -23.23 -0.64
C THR A 155 -1.22 -24.56 -1.38
N ILE A 156 -2.43 -24.99 -1.72
CA ILE A 156 -2.65 -26.26 -2.43
C ILE A 156 -2.02 -26.23 -3.83
N LYS A 157 -1.44 -27.36 -4.26
CA LYS A 157 -0.76 -27.54 -5.55
C LYS A 157 -1.27 -28.77 -6.32
N PRO A 158 -1.13 -28.82 -7.67
CA PRO A 158 -0.61 -27.76 -8.55
C PRO A 158 -1.49 -26.50 -8.53
N LYS A 159 -0.95 -25.36 -8.99
CA LYS A 159 -1.65 -24.05 -8.89
C LYS A 159 -3.07 -24.12 -9.46
N LEU A 160 -3.22 -24.73 -10.63
CA LEU A 160 -4.50 -24.86 -11.34
C LEU A 160 -4.71 -26.30 -11.84
N GLY A 161 -5.96 -26.65 -12.16
CA GLY A 161 -6.31 -27.91 -12.81
C GLY A 161 -6.80 -29.03 -11.88
N LEU A 162 -6.75 -28.84 -10.56
CA LEU A 162 -7.43 -29.74 -9.63
C LEU A 162 -8.95 -29.59 -9.73
N SER A 163 -9.66 -30.71 -9.63
CA SER A 163 -11.11 -30.71 -9.41
C SER A 163 -11.43 -30.35 -7.96
N ALA A 164 -12.64 -29.85 -7.70
CA ALA A 164 -13.10 -29.47 -6.36
C ALA A 164 -12.93 -30.58 -5.32
N LYS A 165 -13.27 -31.82 -5.69
CA LYS A 165 -13.15 -32.99 -4.82
C LYS A 165 -11.69 -33.29 -4.45
N ASN A 166 -10.78 -33.23 -5.42
CA ASN A 166 -9.35 -33.43 -5.15
C ASN A 166 -8.75 -32.27 -4.38
N TYR A 167 -9.28 -31.05 -4.55
CA TYR A 167 -8.92 -29.90 -3.74
C TYR A 167 -9.24 -30.13 -2.26
N GLY A 168 -10.48 -30.54 -1.95
CA GLY A 168 -10.88 -30.89 -0.58
C GLY A 168 -10.05 -32.04 0.01
N ARG A 169 -9.70 -33.06 -0.79
CA ARG A 169 -8.78 -34.11 -0.33
C ARG A 169 -7.42 -33.53 0.09
N ALA A 170 -6.81 -32.68 -0.73
CA ALA A 170 -5.53 -32.08 -0.41
C ALA A 170 -5.60 -31.20 0.86
N VAL A 171 -6.68 -30.43 1.00
CA VAL A 171 -6.96 -29.64 2.21
C VAL A 171 -6.98 -30.54 3.45
N TYR A 172 -7.76 -31.62 3.42
CA TYR A 172 -7.86 -32.56 4.55
C TYR A 172 -6.51 -33.14 4.95
N GLU A 173 -5.74 -33.66 3.98
CA GLU A 173 -4.43 -34.27 4.24
C GLU A 173 -3.43 -33.29 4.87
N CYS A 174 -3.46 -32.02 4.43
CA CYS A 174 -2.61 -30.97 4.98
C CYS A 174 -3.01 -30.61 6.42
N LEU A 175 -4.30 -30.40 6.68
CA LEU A 175 -4.78 -29.98 8.00
C LEU A 175 -4.62 -31.08 9.05
N ARG A 176 -5.01 -32.33 8.74
CA ARG A 176 -4.80 -33.46 9.66
C ARG A 176 -3.32 -33.73 9.96
N GLY A 177 -2.43 -33.25 9.08
CA GLY A 177 -0.98 -33.35 9.25
C GLY A 177 -0.38 -32.31 10.22
N GLY A 178 -1.19 -31.42 10.79
CA GLY A 178 -0.77 -30.44 11.79
C GLY A 178 -0.56 -29.01 11.27
N LEU A 179 -1.04 -28.70 10.06
CA LEU A 179 -1.09 -27.31 9.58
C LEU A 179 -2.35 -26.62 10.12
N ASP A 180 -2.21 -25.35 10.52
CA ASP A 180 -3.34 -24.54 11.00
C ASP A 180 -4.25 -24.11 9.85
N PHE A 181 -3.66 -23.86 8.67
CA PHE A 181 -4.39 -23.40 7.51
C PHE A 181 -3.96 -24.06 6.21
N THR A 182 -4.90 -24.11 5.28
CA THR A 182 -4.62 -24.20 3.86
C THR A 182 -5.27 -23.04 3.14
N LYS A 183 -4.79 -22.69 1.94
CA LYS A 183 -5.37 -21.61 1.14
C LYS A 183 -5.47 -21.95 -0.33
N ASP A 184 -6.45 -21.30 -0.96
CA ASP A 184 -6.52 -21.16 -2.40
C ASP A 184 -5.22 -20.51 -2.93
N ASP A 185 -4.74 -20.97 -4.09
CA ASP A 185 -3.69 -20.27 -4.83
C ASP A 185 -4.26 -18.96 -5.40
N GLU A 186 -3.44 -17.91 -5.56
CA GLU A 186 -3.93 -16.56 -5.87
C GLU A 186 -4.70 -16.44 -7.19
N ASN A 187 -4.52 -17.41 -8.08
CA ASN A 187 -5.21 -17.48 -9.36
C ASN A 187 -6.32 -18.55 -9.40
N VAL A 188 -6.67 -19.18 -8.28
CA VAL A 188 -7.82 -20.09 -8.14
C VAL A 188 -9.05 -19.28 -7.74
N ASN A 189 -9.89 -18.97 -8.73
CA ASN A 189 -11.10 -18.19 -8.54
C ASN A 189 -12.30 -19.11 -8.77
N SER A 190 -12.82 -19.11 -10.00
CA SER A 190 -13.85 -20.03 -10.47
C SER A 190 -13.61 -20.34 -11.95
N GLN A 191 -13.01 -21.50 -12.22
CA GLN A 191 -12.63 -21.91 -13.56
C GLN A 191 -13.48 -23.10 -14.03
N PRO A 192 -13.48 -23.40 -15.35
CA PRO A 192 -14.20 -24.57 -15.87
C PRO A 192 -13.83 -25.90 -15.20
N PHE A 193 -12.56 -26.08 -14.78
CA PHE A 193 -12.11 -27.30 -14.09
C PHE A 193 -12.57 -27.38 -12.62
N MET A 194 -12.98 -26.26 -12.02
CA MET A 194 -13.38 -26.18 -10.62
C MET A 194 -14.17 -24.90 -10.35
N ARG A 195 -15.50 -25.03 -10.28
CA ARG A 195 -16.38 -23.93 -9.85
C ARG A 195 -16.22 -23.68 -8.35
N TRP A 196 -16.21 -22.40 -7.98
CA TRP A 196 -15.92 -21.98 -6.60
C TRP A 196 -16.86 -22.63 -5.57
N ARG A 197 -18.15 -22.76 -5.89
CA ARG A 197 -19.14 -23.32 -4.97
C ARG A 197 -18.83 -24.77 -4.62
N ASP A 198 -18.46 -25.58 -5.61
CA ASP A 198 -18.11 -26.98 -5.39
C ASP A 198 -16.83 -27.08 -4.55
N ARG A 199 -15.83 -26.23 -4.83
CA ARG A 199 -14.60 -26.16 -4.02
C ARG A 199 -14.92 -25.84 -2.57
N PHE A 200 -15.76 -24.82 -2.33
CA PHE A 200 -16.11 -24.38 -0.98
C PHE A 200 -16.78 -25.50 -0.17
N LEU A 201 -17.68 -26.27 -0.80
CA LEU A 201 -18.34 -27.39 -0.14
C LEU A 201 -17.37 -28.50 0.25
N PHE A 202 -16.51 -28.96 -0.67
CA PHE A 202 -15.53 -30.00 -0.36
C PHE A 202 -14.44 -29.54 0.62
N CYS A 203 -14.06 -28.26 0.60
CA CYS A 203 -13.10 -27.72 1.58
C CYS A 203 -13.72 -27.59 2.97
N ALA A 204 -14.98 -27.17 3.07
CA ALA A 204 -15.69 -27.13 4.35
C ALA A 204 -15.85 -28.53 4.96
N GLU A 205 -16.19 -29.53 4.15
CA GLU A 205 -16.22 -30.93 4.59
C GLU A 205 -14.84 -31.39 5.11
N ALA A 206 -13.78 -31.09 4.35
CA ALA A 206 -12.40 -31.43 4.72
C ALA A 206 -11.95 -30.75 6.02
N LEU A 207 -12.31 -29.47 6.21
CA LEU A 207 -12.00 -28.68 7.41
C LEU A 207 -12.65 -29.32 8.64
N TYR A 208 -13.96 -29.56 8.61
CA TYR A 208 -14.65 -30.16 9.76
C TYR A 208 -14.17 -31.59 10.04
N LYS A 209 -13.79 -32.34 9.00
CA LYS A 209 -13.19 -33.67 9.17
C LYS A 209 -11.86 -33.60 9.92
N ALA A 210 -10.95 -32.70 9.52
CA ALA A 210 -9.65 -32.53 10.17
C ALA A 210 -9.78 -31.96 11.60
N GLN A 211 -10.68 -31.00 11.81
CA GLN A 211 -10.96 -30.43 13.13
C GLN A 211 -11.49 -31.50 14.10
N ASN A 212 -12.43 -32.34 13.67
CA ASN A 212 -12.95 -33.44 14.50
C ASN A 212 -11.89 -34.50 14.79
N GLU A 213 -10.94 -34.73 13.89
CA GLU A 213 -9.87 -35.72 14.05
C GLU A 213 -8.76 -35.25 15.00
N THR A 214 -8.39 -33.96 14.92
CA THR A 214 -7.25 -33.39 15.66
C THR A 214 -7.66 -32.70 16.96
N GLY A 215 -8.92 -32.26 17.08
CA GLY A 215 -9.40 -31.44 18.19
C GLY A 215 -8.94 -29.98 18.15
N GLU A 216 -8.25 -29.56 17.08
CA GLU A 216 -7.81 -28.17 16.89
C GLU A 216 -8.82 -27.39 16.05
N ILE A 217 -9.09 -26.14 16.47
CA ILE A 217 -9.91 -25.15 15.73
C ILE A 217 -9.09 -24.54 14.60
#